data_AF-A0A1M5EGG6-F1
#
_entry.id   AF-A0A1M5EGG6-F1
#
_cell.length_a   1.000
_cell.length_b   1.000
_cell.length_c   1.000
_cell.angle_alpha   90.00
_cell.angle_beta   90.00
_cell.angle_gamma   90.00
#
_symmetry.space_group_name_H-M   'P 1'
#
loop_
_entity.id
_entity.type
_entity.pdbx_description
1 polymer ?
#
loop_
_entity_poly.entity_id
_entity_poly.type
_entity_poly.pdbx_seq_one_letter_code
_entity_poly.pdbx_strand_id
1 'polypeptide(L)'
;MRCHALIIAACFAAGSAFAQDQGTPHSGADNVVPASLSVAPPDIVRPIPRKDHIPRARWDFRPEGRLWTRTTLEALKGHGLPLLTMVPRDIADWCPNYEANGLDKRAAFWNGFLSALAKHESTWKPRAVGGGGLWYGLTQILPGTARGYKCRVGSGEALKNGSDNLSCAVRIMAHTVVRDNAVARKANGRLGGVAADWGPMIKAGKRNEMASWLRKQKYCKLLSDTKPIPRPREITQRLPLEKRLSDIKPAERPQGPAN
;
A
#
# COMPACT_ATOMS: atom_id res chain seq x y z
N MET A 1 14.59 12.71 56.59
CA MET A 1 15.71 13.43 57.22
C MET A 1 15.93 14.72 56.44
N ARG A 2 15.84 15.85 57.15
CA ARG A 2 16.08 17.21 56.65
C ARG A 2 17.59 17.45 56.57
N CYS A 3 18.04 18.25 55.59
CA CYS A 3 19.24 19.11 55.55
C CYS A 3 19.45 19.50 54.07
N HIS A 4 19.67 20.74 53.63
CA HIS A 4 19.82 22.04 54.26
C HIS A 4 19.30 23.11 53.29
N ALA A 5 18.70 24.16 53.86
CA ALA A 5 18.45 25.41 53.18
C ALA A 5 19.76 26.21 53.07
N LEU A 6 19.96 26.88 51.94
CA LEU A 6 20.86 28.02 51.84
C LEU A 6 20.16 29.09 51.01
N ILE A 7 19.79 30.15 51.73
CA ILE A 7 19.19 31.39 51.24
C ILE A 7 20.36 32.31 50.87
N ILE A 8 20.43 32.77 49.63
CA ILE A 8 21.09 34.02 49.28
C ILE A 8 20.11 34.81 48.43
N ALA A 9 19.61 35.90 49.03
CA ALA A 9 18.88 36.94 48.35
C ALA A 9 19.86 37.92 47.72
N ALA A 10 19.68 38.22 46.43
CA ALA A 10 20.20 39.43 45.81
C ALA A 10 19.16 39.92 44.79
N CYS A 11 18.40 40.93 45.19
CA CYS A 11 17.58 41.73 44.29
C CYS A 11 18.49 42.65 43.47
N PHE A 12 18.46 42.53 42.15
CA PHE A 12 18.66 43.67 41.26
C PHE A 12 17.54 43.64 40.21
N ALA A 13 16.67 44.65 40.29
CA ALA A 13 15.73 45.00 39.26
C ALA A 13 16.44 45.88 38.23
N ALA A 14 16.35 45.56 36.95
CA ALA A 14 16.27 46.54 35.86
C ALA A 14 16.14 45.83 34.50
N GLY A 15 15.15 46.27 33.71
CA GLY A 15 15.29 46.35 32.26
C GLY A 15 14.85 45.14 31.45
N SER A 16 13.54 45.03 31.21
CA SER A 16 13.03 44.38 30.00
C SER A 16 13.44 45.20 28.78
N ALA A 17 14.29 44.64 27.92
CA ALA A 17 14.51 45.16 26.58
C ALA A 17 14.02 44.12 25.56
N PHE A 18 12.72 44.18 25.25
CA PHE A 18 12.23 43.66 23.99
C PHE A 18 12.79 44.57 22.90
N ALA A 19 13.75 44.08 22.12
CA ALA A 19 14.10 44.72 20.86
C ALA A 19 12.91 44.55 19.91
N GLN A 20 12.07 45.59 19.83
CA GLN A 20 11.17 45.81 18.72
C GLN A 20 12.03 46.12 17.50
N ASP A 21 12.06 45.21 16.54
CA ASP A 21 12.54 45.49 15.19
C ASP A 21 11.55 46.48 14.56
N GLN A 22 11.91 47.76 14.62
CA GLN A 22 11.14 48.86 14.06
C GLN A 22 11.36 48.87 12.55
N GLY A 23 10.34 48.43 11.81
CA GLY A 23 10.29 48.49 10.37
C GLY A 23 10.54 49.92 9.86
N THR A 24 11.44 50.03 8.90
CA THR A 24 11.66 51.22 8.11
C THR A 24 10.49 51.43 7.13
N PRO A 25 9.94 52.64 7.00
CA PRO A 25 8.87 52.91 6.04
C PRO A 25 9.50 53.13 4.65
N HIS A 26 9.57 52.08 3.84
CA HIS A 26 9.77 52.26 2.40
C HIS A 26 8.45 52.64 1.74
N SER A 27 8.29 53.95 1.52
CA SER A 27 7.36 54.53 0.58
C SER A 27 7.72 54.06 -0.83
N GLY A 28 6.95 53.10 -1.34
CA GLY A 28 7.00 52.60 -2.70
C GLY A 28 5.69 51.88 -2.97
N ALA A 29 4.68 52.62 -3.40
CA ALA A 29 3.42 52.07 -3.86
C ALA A 29 3.64 51.41 -5.24
N ASP A 30 4.25 50.23 -5.24
CA ASP A 30 4.22 49.35 -6.40
C ASP A 30 2.91 48.58 -6.36
N ASN A 31 1.96 49.03 -7.17
CA ASN A 31 0.75 48.28 -7.50
C ASN A 31 1.16 46.95 -8.16
N VAL A 32 1.38 45.91 -7.35
CA VAL A 32 1.46 44.53 -7.84
C VAL A 32 0.04 44.12 -8.21
N VAL A 33 -0.31 44.36 -9.48
CA VAL A 33 -1.45 43.72 -10.12
C VAL A 33 -1.28 42.21 -9.89
N PRO A 34 -2.24 41.48 -9.31
CA PRO A 34 -2.13 40.03 -9.23
C PRO A 34 -2.03 39.54 -10.67
N ALA A 35 -0.89 38.93 -11.01
CA ALA A 35 -0.71 38.29 -12.30
C ALA A 35 -1.92 37.37 -12.50
N SER A 36 -2.75 37.73 -13.47
CA SER A 36 -3.87 36.93 -13.92
C SER A 36 -3.37 35.51 -14.13
N LEU A 37 -3.90 34.55 -13.37
CA LEU A 37 -3.63 33.13 -13.55
C LEU A 37 -3.86 32.81 -15.03
N SER A 38 -2.77 32.56 -15.76
CA SER A 38 -2.84 32.19 -17.16
C SER A 38 -3.73 30.96 -17.28
N VAL A 39 -4.88 31.11 -17.93
CA VAL A 39 -5.73 29.98 -18.28
C VAL A 39 -4.90 29.12 -19.21
N ALA A 40 -4.57 27.91 -18.74
CA ALA A 40 -3.85 26.95 -19.53
C ALA A 40 -4.49 26.78 -20.92
N PRO A 41 -3.71 26.81 -22.02
CA PRO A 41 -4.23 26.57 -23.35
C PRO A 41 -4.94 25.20 -23.42
N PRO A 42 -5.94 25.04 -24.31
CA PRO A 42 -6.77 23.84 -24.39
C PRO A 42 -5.99 22.55 -24.71
N ASP A 43 -4.72 22.65 -25.09
CA ASP A 43 -3.84 21.54 -25.47
C ASP A 43 -3.01 20.94 -24.32
N ILE A 44 -3.36 21.19 -23.04
CA ILE A 44 -2.84 20.33 -21.98
C ILE A 44 -3.46 18.95 -22.14
N VAL A 45 -2.66 18.02 -22.69
CA VAL A 45 -2.91 16.58 -22.63
C VAL A 45 -3.24 16.22 -21.19
N ARG A 46 -4.53 16.07 -20.88
CA ARG A 46 -4.96 15.61 -19.56
C ARG A 46 -4.37 14.21 -19.37
N PRO A 47 -3.63 13.93 -18.28
CA PRO A 47 -3.11 12.60 -18.03
C PRO A 47 -4.27 11.61 -18.08
N ILE A 48 -4.18 10.62 -18.98
CA ILE A 48 -5.17 9.56 -19.05
C ILE A 48 -5.23 8.91 -17.67
N PRO A 49 -6.40 8.89 -17.00
CA PRO A 49 -6.53 8.25 -15.71
C PRO A 49 -6.05 6.82 -15.83
N ARG A 50 -4.96 6.47 -15.13
CA ARG A 50 -4.50 5.09 -15.09
C ARG A 50 -5.65 4.26 -14.51
N LYS A 51 -6.00 3.15 -15.18
CA LYS A 51 -6.90 2.17 -14.58
C LYS A 51 -6.20 1.60 -13.35
N ASP A 52 -6.50 2.20 -12.21
CA ASP A 52 -6.00 1.75 -10.92
C ASP A 52 -6.63 0.38 -10.63
N HIS A 53 -5.91 -0.69 -10.99
CA HIS A 53 -6.29 -2.02 -10.57
C HIS A 53 -5.90 -2.19 -9.10
N ILE A 54 -6.75 -1.70 -8.20
CA ILE A 54 -6.62 -1.94 -6.77
C ILE A 54 -7.16 -3.35 -6.49
N PRO A 55 -6.30 -4.29 -6.08
CA PRO A 55 -6.75 -5.63 -5.74
C PRO A 55 -7.62 -5.58 -4.48
N ARG A 56 -8.60 -6.48 -4.42
CA ARG A 56 -9.47 -6.61 -3.27
C ARG A 56 -8.67 -6.91 -2.02
N ALA A 57 -8.88 -6.13 -0.97
CA ALA A 57 -8.30 -6.33 0.34
C ALA A 57 -9.38 -6.48 1.39
N ARG A 58 -9.08 -7.17 2.47
CA ARG A 58 -10.07 -7.45 3.51
C ARG A 58 -10.44 -6.22 4.34
N TRP A 59 -9.61 -5.19 4.30
CA TRP A 59 -9.86 -3.90 4.92
C TRP A 59 -10.59 -2.91 4.00
N ASP A 60 -11.09 -3.31 2.83
CA ASP A 60 -11.70 -2.38 1.86
C ASP A 60 -12.89 -1.59 2.41
N PHE A 61 -13.53 -2.08 3.48
CA PHE A 61 -14.60 -1.38 4.20
C PHE A 61 -14.10 -0.20 5.06
N ARG A 62 -12.79 -0.09 5.28
CA ARG A 62 -12.16 0.98 6.05
C ARG A 62 -11.99 2.21 5.17
N PRO A 63 -12.29 3.42 5.67
CA PRO A 63 -12.02 4.66 4.94
C PRO A 63 -10.57 4.77 4.44
N GLU A 64 -9.62 4.29 5.25
CA GLU A 64 -8.19 4.31 4.95
C GLU A 64 -7.73 3.15 4.04
N GLY A 65 -8.60 2.17 3.77
CA GLY A 65 -8.24 0.90 3.15
C GLY A 65 -7.63 1.04 1.76
N ARG A 66 -8.10 2.01 0.96
CA ARG A 66 -7.50 2.29 -0.36
C ARG A 66 -6.06 2.81 -0.25
N LEU A 67 -5.78 3.67 0.72
CA LEU A 67 -4.43 4.18 0.98
C LEU A 67 -3.52 3.05 1.43
N TRP A 68 -3.99 2.22 2.37
CA TRP A 68 -3.24 1.04 2.82
C TRP A 68 -2.88 0.12 1.66
N THR A 69 -3.85 -0.24 0.82
CA THR A 69 -3.58 -1.09 -0.36
C THR A 69 -2.52 -0.48 -1.27
N ARG A 70 -2.61 0.82 -1.62
CA ARG A 70 -1.60 1.47 -2.48
C ARG A 70 -0.22 1.43 -1.85
N THR A 71 -0.08 1.85 -0.60
CA THR A 71 1.21 1.89 0.10
C THR A 71 1.80 0.50 0.31
N THR A 72 0.98 -0.52 0.55
CA THR A 72 1.43 -1.92 0.62
C THR A 72 1.92 -2.41 -0.73
N LEU A 73 1.22 -2.12 -1.83
CA LEU A 73 1.66 -2.50 -3.18
C LEU A 73 2.97 -1.82 -3.58
N GLU A 74 3.14 -0.53 -3.23
CA GLU A 74 4.40 0.19 -3.43
C GLU A 74 5.54 -0.45 -2.63
N ALA A 75 5.32 -0.75 -1.34
CA ALA A 75 6.30 -1.43 -0.51
C ALA A 75 6.68 -2.82 -1.08
N LEU A 76 5.70 -3.58 -1.57
CA LEU A 76 5.90 -4.90 -2.18
C LEU A 76 6.70 -4.82 -3.48
N LYS A 77 6.49 -3.78 -4.30
CA LYS A 77 7.25 -3.55 -5.54
C LYS A 77 8.65 -2.96 -5.27
N GLY A 78 8.83 -2.28 -4.14
CA GLY A 78 10.11 -1.79 -3.65
C GLY A 78 10.85 -2.84 -2.82
N HIS A 79 11.01 -2.58 -1.52
CA HIS A 79 11.80 -3.46 -0.63
C HIS A 79 11.19 -4.85 -0.39
N GLY A 80 9.94 -5.07 -0.78
CA GLY A 80 9.29 -6.38 -0.72
C GLY A 80 9.50 -7.25 -1.97
N LEU A 81 10.23 -6.78 -2.98
CA LEU A 81 10.39 -7.50 -4.25
C LEU A 81 10.82 -8.96 -4.11
N PRO A 82 11.73 -9.34 -3.17
CA PRO A 82 12.08 -10.75 -2.95
C PRO A 82 10.88 -11.67 -2.65
N LEU A 83 9.81 -11.17 -2.02
CA LEU A 83 8.57 -11.93 -1.80
C LEU A 83 7.86 -12.27 -3.10
N LEU A 84 7.92 -11.36 -4.08
CA LEU A 84 7.20 -11.49 -5.34
C LEU A 84 7.94 -12.42 -6.31
N THR A 85 9.27 -12.48 -6.23
CA THR A 85 10.11 -13.27 -7.13
C THR A 85 10.36 -14.70 -6.65
N MET A 86 10.01 -15.03 -5.41
CA MET A 86 10.09 -16.40 -4.88
C MET A 86 8.76 -17.16 -4.94
N VAL A 87 8.82 -18.48 -4.76
CA VAL A 87 7.65 -19.36 -4.61
C VAL A 87 7.81 -20.16 -3.31
N PRO A 88 7.12 -19.77 -2.21
CA PRO A 88 7.19 -20.50 -0.95
C PRO A 88 6.69 -21.94 -1.10
N ARG A 89 7.31 -22.91 -0.41
CA ARG A 89 6.96 -24.35 -0.53
C ARG A 89 5.50 -24.69 -0.20
N ASP A 90 4.87 -23.87 0.62
CA ASP A 90 3.49 -24.04 1.07
C ASP A 90 2.50 -23.12 0.34
N ILE A 91 2.95 -22.37 -0.67
CA ILE A 91 2.12 -21.33 -1.29
C ILE A 91 0.84 -21.88 -1.93
N ALA A 92 0.84 -23.12 -2.43
CA ALA A 92 -0.33 -23.76 -3.00
C ALA A 92 -1.48 -23.96 -1.98
N ASP A 93 -1.16 -24.04 -0.68
CA ASP A 93 -2.17 -24.09 0.38
C ASP A 93 -2.86 -22.72 0.55
N TRP A 94 -2.13 -21.64 0.28
CA TRP A 94 -2.62 -20.27 0.42
C TRP A 94 -3.26 -19.71 -0.86
N CYS A 95 -2.67 -20.03 -2.01
CA CYS A 95 -2.99 -19.45 -3.31
C CYS A 95 -2.55 -20.38 -4.45
N PRO A 96 -3.43 -21.29 -4.93
CA PRO A 96 -3.09 -22.27 -5.95
C PRO A 96 -2.48 -21.69 -7.23
N ASN A 97 -2.95 -20.53 -7.69
CA ASN A 97 -2.45 -19.88 -8.91
C ASN A 97 -1.19 -19.01 -8.69
N TYR A 98 -0.58 -19.00 -7.51
CA TYR A 98 0.51 -18.07 -7.21
C TYR A 98 1.74 -18.24 -8.10
N GLU A 99 2.12 -19.48 -8.39
CA GLU A 99 3.29 -19.78 -9.22
C GLU A 99 3.11 -19.26 -10.65
N ALA A 100 1.93 -19.45 -11.24
CA ALA A 100 1.59 -18.95 -12.58
C ALA A 100 1.32 -17.44 -12.64
N ASN A 101 1.28 -16.75 -11.50
CA ASN A 101 1.02 -15.31 -11.47
C ASN A 101 2.27 -14.48 -11.78
N GLY A 102 2.11 -13.42 -12.56
CA GLY A 102 3.08 -12.33 -12.64
C GLY A 102 3.13 -11.46 -11.37
N LEU A 103 4.11 -10.55 -11.31
CA LEU A 103 4.41 -9.74 -10.12
C LEU A 103 3.21 -8.99 -9.54
N ASP A 104 2.33 -8.42 -10.38
CA ASP A 104 1.16 -7.67 -9.90
C ASP A 104 0.16 -8.55 -9.14
N LYS A 105 -0.12 -9.77 -9.63
CA LYS A 105 -1.02 -10.71 -8.95
C LYS A 105 -0.38 -11.31 -7.70
N ARG A 106 0.94 -11.50 -7.70
CA ARG A 106 1.69 -11.89 -6.49
C ARG A 106 1.67 -10.79 -5.43
N ALA A 107 1.80 -9.53 -5.83
CA ALA A 107 1.66 -8.38 -4.93
C ALA A 107 0.22 -8.28 -4.39
N ALA A 108 -0.79 -8.52 -5.23
CA ALA A 108 -2.18 -8.61 -4.80
C ALA A 108 -2.40 -9.70 -3.74
N PHE A 109 -1.76 -10.87 -3.90
CA PHE A 109 -1.78 -11.92 -2.89
C PHE A 109 -1.24 -11.45 -1.54
N TRP A 110 -0.02 -10.89 -1.51
CA TRP A 110 0.60 -10.47 -0.25
C TRP A 110 -0.12 -9.30 0.41
N ASN A 111 -0.67 -8.37 -0.38
CA ASN A 111 -1.56 -7.33 0.12
C ASN A 111 -2.82 -7.93 0.77
N GLY A 112 -3.47 -8.86 0.07
CA GLY A 112 -4.61 -9.60 0.61
C GLY A 112 -4.24 -10.36 1.88
N PHE A 113 -3.06 -10.98 1.92
CA PHE A 113 -2.56 -11.71 3.08
C PHE A 113 -2.41 -10.78 4.29
N LEU A 114 -1.74 -9.64 4.14
CA LEU A 114 -1.59 -8.64 5.20
C LEU A 114 -2.94 -8.12 5.68
N SER A 115 -3.90 -7.94 4.78
CA SER A 115 -5.25 -7.54 5.15
C SER A 115 -6.02 -8.60 5.94
N ALA A 116 -5.77 -9.89 5.67
CA ALA A 116 -6.32 -10.99 6.44
C ALA A 116 -5.62 -11.13 7.79
N LEU A 117 -4.31 -10.91 7.86
CA LEU A 117 -3.52 -10.90 9.09
C LEU A 117 -3.95 -9.77 10.02
N ALA A 118 -4.12 -8.55 9.50
CA ALA A 118 -4.54 -7.38 10.27
C ALA A 118 -5.89 -7.58 10.98
N LYS A 119 -6.78 -8.43 10.44
CA LYS A 119 -8.00 -8.87 11.15
C LYS A 119 -7.66 -9.52 12.48
N HIS A 120 -6.77 -10.51 12.45
CA HIS A 120 -6.44 -11.36 13.59
C HIS A 120 -5.49 -10.71 14.58
N GLU A 121 -4.77 -9.67 14.14
CA GLU A 121 -3.84 -8.89 14.96
C GLU A 121 -4.52 -7.69 15.65
N SER A 122 -5.27 -6.88 14.89
CA SER A 122 -5.81 -5.61 15.38
C SER A 122 -7.29 -5.40 15.11
N THR A 123 -7.96 -6.35 14.43
CA THR A 123 -9.29 -6.12 13.85
C THR A 123 -9.31 -4.87 12.95
N TRP A 124 -8.25 -4.70 12.16
CA TRP A 124 -8.04 -3.55 11.26
C TRP A 124 -8.02 -2.18 11.95
N LYS A 125 -7.61 -2.13 13.22
CA LYS A 125 -7.50 -0.88 13.99
C LYS A 125 -6.05 -0.36 13.93
N PRO A 126 -5.77 0.72 13.18
CA PRO A 126 -4.39 1.19 13.01
C PRO A 126 -3.80 1.76 14.31
N ARG A 127 -4.61 2.21 15.26
CA ARG A 127 -4.14 2.71 16.56
C ARG A 127 -4.10 1.65 17.66
N ALA A 128 -4.31 0.37 17.32
CA ALA A 128 -4.30 -0.72 18.29
C ALA A 128 -2.94 -0.85 18.98
N VAL A 129 -2.97 -1.04 20.30
CA VAL A 129 -1.80 -1.36 21.10
C VAL A 129 -2.11 -2.63 21.90
N GLY A 130 -1.32 -3.67 21.71
CA GLY A 130 -1.51 -4.99 22.32
C GLY A 130 -0.33 -5.43 23.17
N GLY A 131 -0.48 -6.61 23.79
CA GLY A 131 0.55 -7.24 24.63
C GLY A 131 1.07 -6.34 25.75
N GLY A 132 0.16 -5.68 26.48
CA GLY A 132 0.54 -4.82 27.61
C GLY A 132 1.22 -3.50 27.23
N GLY A 133 1.03 -3.00 26.00
CA GLY A 133 1.64 -1.73 25.56
C GLY A 133 2.86 -1.90 24.66
N LEU A 134 3.16 -3.11 24.20
CA LEU A 134 4.39 -3.43 23.49
C LEU A 134 4.24 -3.50 21.97
N TRP A 135 3.08 -3.90 21.48
CA TRP A 135 2.87 -4.18 20.06
C TRP A 135 1.90 -3.19 19.44
N TYR A 136 2.22 -2.66 18.27
CA TYR A 136 1.55 -1.48 17.72
C TYR A 136 1.02 -1.70 16.31
N GLY A 137 -0.14 -1.11 16.05
CA GLY A 137 -0.69 -0.93 14.71
C GLY A 137 -1.40 -2.13 14.13
N LEU A 138 -1.62 -2.07 12.81
CA LEU A 138 -2.45 -3.02 12.06
C LEU A 138 -1.97 -4.46 12.20
N THR A 139 -0.66 -4.68 12.16
CA THR A 139 -0.03 -6.00 12.24
C THR A 139 0.76 -6.19 13.53
N GLN A 140 0.46 -5.40 14.58
CA GLN A 140 1.03 -5.55 15.93
C GLN A 140 2.55 -5.74 15.90
N ILE A 141 3.31 -4.69 15.55
CA ILE A 141 4.77 -4.72 15.47
C ILE A 141 5.38 -4.10 16.73
N LEU A 142 6.41 -4.75 17.28
CA LEU A 142 7.22 -4.22 18.39
C LEU A 142 8.20 -3.16 17.84
N PRO A 143 8.36 -1.99 18.50
CA PRO A 143 9.30 -0.95 18.05
C PRO A 143 10.75 -1.44 17.91
N GLY A 144 11.20 -2.34 18.80
CA GLY A 144 12.52 -2.98 18.72
C GLY A 144 12.70 -3.81 17.44
N THR A 145 11.68 -4.60 17.07
CA THR A 145 11.66 -5.38 15.82
C THR A 145 11.73 -4.46 14.62
N ALA A 146 10.92 -3.39 14.59
CA ALA A 146 10.92 -2.43 13.50
C ALA A 146 12.32 -1.81 13.28
N ARG A 147 13.03 -1.45 14.36
CA ARG A 147 14.41 -0.97 14.29
C ARG A 147 15.39 -2.05 13.82
N GLY A 148 15.26 -3.29 14.31
CA GLY A 148 16.10 -4.42 13.92
C GLY A 148 16.02 -4.71 12.41
N TYR A 149 14.82 -4.63 11.84
CA TYR A 149 14.60 -4.74 10.40
C TYR A 149 14.82 -3.42 9.64
N LYS A 150 15.33 -2.38 10.32
CA LYS A 150 15.63 -1.06 9.75
C LYS A 150 14.42 -0.42 9.06
N CYS A 151 13.21 -0.60 9.58
CA CYS A 151 12.01 0.04 9.06
C CYS A 151 12.12 1.57 9.16
N ARG A 152 11.40 2.30 8.29
CA ARG A 152 11.38 3.78 8.30
C ARG A 152 10.93 4.33 9.66
N VAL A 153 10.02 3.64 10.33
CA VAL A 153 9.54 3.98 11.67
C VAL A 153 10.03 2.96 12.69
N GLY A 154 10.37 3.43 13.89
CA GLY A 154 10.92 2.62 14.98
C GLY A 154 10.36 2.92 16.37
N SER A 155 9.30 3.74 16.47
CA SER A 155 8.60 4.08 17.71
C SER A 155 7.17 3.54 17.70
N GLY A 156 6.59 3.33 18.89
CA GLY A 156 5.22 2.84 19.02
C GLY A 156 4.19 3.78 18.40
N GLU A 157 4.32 5.10 18.62
CA GLU A 157 3.39 6.08 18.05
C GLU A 157 3.46 6.11 16.52
N ALA A 158 4.66 6.08 15.95
CA ALA A 158 4.82 6.06 14.50
C ALA A 158 4.26 4.77 13.87
N LEU A 159 4.34 3.64 14.57
CA LEU A 159 3.74 2.37 14.15
C LEU A 159 2.21 2.37 14.19
N LYS A 160 1.55 3.38 14.77
CA LYS A 160 0.09 3.56 14.66
C LYS A 160 -0.34 4.12 13.30
N ASN A 161 0.60 4.61 12.49
CA ASN A 161 0.32 4.92 11.09
C ASN A 161 0.20 3.61 10.30
N GLY A 162 -0.99 3.34 9.74
CA GLY A 162 -1.26 2.08 9.04
C GLY A 162 -0.35 1.82 7.84
N SER A 163 -0.03 2.85 7.05
CA SER A 163 0.86 2.71 5.89
C SER A 163 2.30 2.41 6.30
N ASP A 164 2.79 3.06 7.36
CA ASP A 164 4.14 2.84 7.87
C ASP A 164 4.28 1.45 8.50
N ASN A 165 3.24 1.03 9.23
CA ASN A 165 3.13 -0.29 9.82
C ASN A 165 3.14 -1.39 8.75
N LEU A 166 2.32 -1.26 7.70
CA LEU A 166 2.25 -2.23 6.61
C LEU A 166 3.54 -2.26 5.77
N SER A 167 4.13 -1.10 5.50
CA SER A 167 5.43 -1.01 4.84
C SER A 167 6.52 -1.76 5.62
N CYS A 168 6.54 -1.62 6.95
CA CYS A 168 7.43 -2.37 7.82
C CYS A 168 7.11 -3.88 7.83
N ALA A 169 5.83 -4.26 7.88
CA ALA A 169 5.41 -5.66 7.81
C ALA A 169 5.91 -6.34 6.52
N VAL A 170 5.81 -5.66 5.37
CA VAL A 170 6.36 -6.14 4.09
C VAL A 170 7.86 -6.41 4.19
N ARG A 171 8.62 -5.51 4.84
CA ARG A 171 10.07 -5.67 5.01
C ARG A 171 10.43 -6.89 5.87
N ILE A 172 9.72 -7.07 6.98
CA ILE A 172 9.89 -8.22 7.87
C ILE A 172 9.59 -9.52 7.11
N MET A 173 8.46 -9.58 6.42
CA MET A 173 8.06 -10.76 5.63
C MET A 173 9.07 -11.06 4.52
N ALA A 174 9.57 -10.05 3.82
CA ALA A 174 10.55 -10.22 2.75
C ALA A 174 11.86 -10.83 3.23
N HIS A 175 12.19 -10.66 4.51
CA HIS A 175 13.30 -11.37 5.11
C HIS A 175 12.90 -12.79 5.54
N THR A 176 11.80 -12.94 6.29
CA THR A 176 11.50 -14.20 6.98
C THR A 176 10.95 -15.29 6.06
N VAL A 177 10.08 -14.93 5.11
CA VAL A 177 9.53 -15.86 4.12
C VAL A 177 10.63 -16.37 3.19
N VAL A 178 11.54 -15.49 2.77
CA VAL A 178 12.69 -15.87 1.94
C VAL A 178 13.63 -16.78 2.72
N ARG A 179 14.00 -16.40 3.95
CA ARG A 179 14.88 -17.19 4.83
C ARG A 179 14.34 -18.62 5.04
N ASP A 180 13.04 -18.75 5.30
CA ASP A 180 12.45 -20.02 5.70
C ASP A 180 11.83 -20.80 4.51
N ASN A 181 11.75 -20.16 3.34
CA ASN A 181 11.07 -20.66 2.14
C ASN A 181 9.66 -21.21 2.44
N ALA A 182 8.88 -20.43 3.19
CA ALA A 182 7.55 -20.79 3.67
C ALA A 182 6.72 -19.55 4.03
N VAL A 183 5.39 -19.64 3.93
CA VAL A 183 4.44 -18.69 4.50
C VAL A 183 4.20 -19.03 5.98
N ALA A 184 3.82 -20.27 6.28
CA ALA A 184 3.64 -20.80 7.64
C ALA A 184 3.68 -22.34 7.68
N ARG A 185 4.80 -22.91 7.25
CA ARG A 185 5.15 -24.33 7.46
C ARG A 185 6.35 -24.46 8.38
N LYS A 186 6.61 -25.68 8.85
CA LYS A 186 7.81 -25.98 9.63
C LYS A 186 9.06 -25.75 8.76
N ALA A 187 10.00 -24.94 9.26
CA ALA A 187 11.33 -24.72 8.74
C ALA A 187 12.29 -24.69 9.93
N ASN A 188 13.42 -25.40 9.86
CA ASN A 188 14.42 -25.45 10.94
C ASN A 188 13.81 -25.82 12.32
N GLY A 189 12.93 -26.83 12.35
CA GLY A 189 12.32 -27.36 13.58
C GLY A 189 11.14 -26.57 14.15
N ARG A 190 10.83 -25.37 13.64
CA ARG A 190 9.73 -24.48 14.11
C ARG A 190 8.90 -23.96 12.95
N LEU A 191 7.74 -23.35 13.20
CA LEU A 191 7.01 -22.66 12.13
C LEU A 191 7.84 -21.46 11.64
N GLY A 192 8.10 -21.42 10.34
CA GLY A 192 8.89 -20.38 9.68
C GLY A 192 8.03 -19.48 8.77
N GLY A 193 8.69 -18.50 8.18
CA GLY A 193 8.09 -17.52 7.30
C GLY A 193 7.42 -16.40 8.08
N VAL A 194 6.19 -16.08 7.71
CA VAL A 194 5.35 -15.16 8.46
C VAL A 194 5.10 -15.68 9.88
N ALA A 195 5.06 -17.00 10.07
CA ALA A 195 4.84 -17.57 11.40
C ALA A 195 5.98 -17.34 12.39
N ALA A 196 7.15 -16.87 11.94
CA ALA A 196 8.25 -16.52 12.82
C ALA A 196 7.98 -15.25 13.66
N ASP A 197 7.18 -14.30 13.14
CA ASP A 197 6.97 -12.99 13.77
C ASP A 197 5.52 -12.75 14.22
N TRP A 198 4.54 -13.44 13.62
CA TRP A 198 3.11 -13.17 13.88
C TRP A 198 2.38 -14.31 14.58
N GLY A 199 1.90 -14.06 15.80
CA GLY A 199 1.22 -15.03 16.67
C GLY A 199 -0.02 -15.72 16.09
N PRO A 200 -0.92 -15.05 15.33
CA PRO A 200 -2.04 -15.67 14.62
C PRO A 200 -1.63 -16.86 13.76
N MET A 201 -0.42 -16.82 13.20
CA MET A 201 0.09 -17.87 12.32
C MET A 201 0.47 -19.14 13.08
N ILE A 202 0.56 -19.12 14.40
CA ILE A 202 0.77 -20.34 15.21
C ILE A 202 -0.53 -21.14 15.34
N LYS A 203 -1.69 -20.46 15.31
CA LYS A 203 -3.01 -21.09 15.50
C LYS A 203 -3.56 -21.61 14.16
N ALA A 204 -3.74 -22.93 14.06
CA ALA A 204 -4.24 -23.58 12.83
C ALA A 204 -5.58 -23.01 12.35
N GLY A 205 -6.53 -22.78 13.26
CA GLY A 205 -7.83 -22.20 12.91
C GLY A 205 -7.72 -20.82 12.25
N LYS A 206 -6.83 -19.95 12.74
CA LYS A 206 -6.61 -18.62 12.15
C LYS A 206 -5.93 -18.72 10.77
N ARG A 207 -4.93 -19.59 10.63
CA ARG A 207 -4.31 -19.86 9.32
C ARG A 207 -5.32 -20.36 8.29
N ASN A 208 -6.14 -21.34 8.66
CA ASN A 208 -7.16 -21.91 7.77
C ASN A 208 -8.21 -20.88 7.36
N GLU A 209 -8.59 -19.99 8.28
CA GLU A 209 -9.52 -18.89 7.99
C GLU A 209 -8.92 -17.89 6.98
N MET A 210 -7.66 -17.50 7.18
CA MET A 210 -6.95 -16.61 6.28
C MET A 210 -6.78 -17.23 4.89
N ALA A 211 -6.29 -18.48 4.83
CA ALA A 211 -6.12 -19.22 3.59
C ALA A 211 -7.45 -19.41 2.84
N SER A 212 -8.52 -19.76 3.54
CA SER A 212 -9.87 -19.88 2.94
C SER A 212 -10.35 -18.57 2.33
N TRP A 213 -10.09 -17.44 2.97
CA TRP A 213 -10.40 -16.14 2.39
C TRP A 213 -9.52 -15.84 1.17
N LEU A 214 -8.22 -16.08 1.23
CA LEU A 214 -7.28 -15.81 0.13
C LEU A 214 -7.58 -16.62 -1.13
N ARG A 215 -7.85 -17.92 -0.98
CA ARG A 215 -8.18 -18.82 -2.10
C ARG A 215 -9.42 -18.40 -2.88
N LYS A 216 -10.34 -17.63 -2.27
CA LYS A 216 -11.54 -17.11 -2.94
C LYS A 216 -11.26 -15.90 -3.84
N GLN A 217 -10.10 -15.24 -3.71
CA GLN A 217 -9.80 -14.04 -4.47
C GLN A 217 -9.41 -14.36 -5.91
N LYS A 218 -9.73 -13.46 -6.84
CA LYS A 218 -9.50 -13.64 -8.29
C LYS A 218 -8.04 -13.92 -8.63
N TYR A 219 -7.10 -13.36 -7.88
CA TYR A 219 -5.67 -13.58 -8.08
C TYR A 219 -5.18 -14.95 -7.58
N CYS A 220 -6.00 -15.74 -6.87
CA CYS A 220 -5.63 -17.10 -6.43
C CYS A 220 -6.38 -18.22 -7.13
N LYS A 221 -7.41 -17.90 -7.92
CA LYS A 221 -8.14 -18.88 -8.72
C LYS A 221 -7.29 -19.32 -9.91
N LEU A 222 -7.32 -20.61 -10.22
CA LEU A 222 -6.73 -21.11 -11.46
C LEU A 222 -7.56 -20.61 -12.65
N LEU A 223 -6.92 -20.44 -13.80
CA LEU A 223 -7.62 -20.05 -15.03
C LEU A 223 -8.69 -21.07 -15.43
N SER A 224 -8.44 -22.36 -15.15
CA SER A 224 -9.40 -23.46 -15.34
C SER A 224 -10.69 -23.27 -14.53
N ASP A 225 -10.59 -22.62 -13.37
CA ASP A 225 -11.72 -22.42 -12.44
C ASP A 225 -12.52 -21.15 -12.76
N THR A 226 -12.01 -20.32 -13.68
CA THR A 226 -12.70 -19.13 -14.16
C THR A 226 -13.46 -19.45 -15.44
N LYS A 227 -14.77 -19.70 -15.32
CA LYS A 227 -15.66 -19.85 -16.48
C LYS A 227 -15.59 -18.60 -17.36
N PRO A 228 -15.19 -18.69 -18.65
CA PRO A 228 -15.25 -17.56 -19.55
C PRO A 228 -16.69 -17.06 -19.67
N ILE A 229 -16.89 -15.74 -19.60
CA ILE A 229 -18.19 -15.16 -19.92
C ILE A 229 -18.38 -15.34 -21.44
N PRO A 230 -19.47 -15.99 -21.89
CA PRO A 230 -19.76 -16.10 -23.32
C PRO A 230 -19.81 -14.70 -23.94
N ARG A 231 -19.17 -14.53 -25.08
CA ARG A 231 -19.24 -13.28 -25.84
C ARG A 231 -20.72 -12.93 -26.10
N PRO A 232 -21.16 -11.69 -25.87
CA PRO A 232 -22.53 -11.27 -26.19
C PRO A 232 -22.88 -11.60 -27.64
N ARG A 233 -24.08 -12.19 -27.86
CA ARG A 233 -24.51 -12.66 -29.19
C ARG A 233 -24.50 -11.57 -30.26
N GLU A 234 -24.74 -10.32 -29.87
CA GLU A 234 -24.70 -9.13 -30.74
C GLU A 234 -23.32 -8.91 -31.39
N ILE A 235 -22.22 -9.29 -30.74
CA ILE A 235 -20.87 -9.19 -31.31
C ILE A 235 -20.63 -10.34 -32.29
N THR A 236 -21.20 -11.51 -32.02
CA THR A 236 -21.09 -12.71 -32.88
C THR A 236 -21.97 -12.61 -34.13
N GLN A 237 -23.04 -11.81 -34.08
CA GLN A 237 -23.93 -11.52 -35.20
C GLN A 237 -23.46 -10.35 -36.07
N ARG A 238 -22.37 -9.66 -35.71
CA ARG A 238 -21.78 -8.67 -36.61
C ARG A 238 -21.34 -9.38 -37.89
N LEU A 239 -21.88 -8.93 -39.02
CA LEU A 239 -21.50 -9.37 -40.36
C LEU A 239 -19.97 -9.53 -40.48
N PRO A 240 -19.47 -10.53 -41.23
CA PRO A 240 -18.04 -10.67 -41.51
C PRO A 240 -17.44 -9.31 -41.92
N LEU A 241 -16.19 -9.05 -41.52
CA LEU A 241 -15.53 -7.75 -41.80
C LEU A 241 -15.67 -7.35 -43.27
N GLU A 242 -15.57 -8.34 -44.15
CA GLU A 242 -15.72 -8.25 -45.61
C GLU A 242 -17.08 -7.67 -46.03
N LYS A 243 -18.18 -8.11 -45.42
CA LYS A 243 -19.53 -7.57 -45.65
C LYS A 243 -19.77 -6.20 -45.00
N ARG A 244 -18.93 -5.77 -44.06
CA ARG A 244 -18.97 -4.40 -43.52
C ARG A 244 -18.16 -3.42 -44.35
N LEU A 245 -17.15 -3.92 -45.07
CA LEU A 245 -16.34 -3.13 -45.99
C LEU A 245 -17.05 -2.89 -47.33
N SER A 246 -17.96 -3.77 -47.74
CA SER A 246 -18.75 -3.60 -48.97
C SER A 246 -19.66 -2.36 -48.95
N ASP A 247 -20.06 -1.90 -47.77
CA ASP A 247 -20.95 -0.73 -47.62
C ASP A 247 -20.17 0.59 -47.52
N ILE A 248 -18.84 0.53 -47.45
CA ILE A 248 -17.98 1.71 -47.42
C ILE A 248 -17.65 2.09 -48.86
N LYS A 249 -18.34 3.11 -49.38
CA LYS A 249 -18.03 3.69 -50.68
C LYS A 249 -16.59 4.26 -50.64
N PRO A 250 -15.68 3.84 -51.53
CA PRO A 250 -14.35 4.43 -51.60
C PRO A 250 -14.45 5.94 -51.82
N ALA A 251 -13.72 6.73 -51.04
CA ALA A 251 -13.65 8.16 -51.24
C ALA A 251 -13.13 8.44 -52.66
N GLU A 252 -13.87 9.24 -53.43
CA GLU A 252 -13.42 9.69 -54.74
C GLU A 252 -12.13 10.48 -54.57
N ARG A 253 -11.12 10.13 -55.37
CA ARG A 253 -9.85 10.83 -55.40
C ARG A 253 -10.15 12.27 -55.86
N PRO A 254 -9.75 13.31 -55.10
CA PRO A 254 -9.97 14.68 -55.51
C PRO A 254 -9.33 14.91 -56.88
N GLN A 255 -10.10 15.48 -57.81
CA GLN A 255 -9.58 15.82 -59.13
C GLN A 255 -8.51 16.89 -58.94
N GLY A 256 -7.31 16.61 -59.47
CA GLY A 256 -6.22 17.58 -59.49
C GLY A 256 -6.64 18.85 -60.25
N PRO A 257 -6.03 20.00 -59.94
CA PRO A 257 -6.39 21.26 -60.56
C PRO A 257 -6.24 21.17 -62.08
N ALA A 258 -7.28 21.57 -62.81
CA ALA A 258 -7.23 21.76 -64.26
C ALA A 258 -6.27 22.92 -64.57
N ASN A 259 -5.38 22.69 -65.55
CA ASN A 259 -4.38 23.64 -66.04
C ASN A 259 -4.98 24.97 -66.50
#